data_AF-A0A6U4WXG0-F1
#
_entry.id   AF-A0A6U4WXG0-F1
#
_cell.length_a   1.000
_cell.length_b   1.000
_cell.length_c   1.000
_cell.angle_alpha   90.00
_cell.angle_beta   90.00
_cell.angle_gamma   90.00
#
_symmetry.space_group_name_H-M   'P 1'
#
loop_
_entity.id
_entity.type
_entity.pdbx_description
1 polymer ?
#
loop_
_entity_poly.entity_id
_entity_poly.type
_entity_poly.pdbx_seq_one_letter_code
_entity_poly.pdbx_strand_id
1 'polypeptide(L)'
;MLGLRDSEASVREASIQECKGGSVAPMGHARAVSALLQHVQHAYPATRQAALAALPHICPAKQDPHMSAVPAIVVCLSDTDWAVRREAAKCAGMLGDRLEERMMQALNGLLEDEEAHVAEAAKKALQQLV
;
A
#
# COMPACT_ATOMS: atom_id res chain seq x y z
N MET A 1 -12.89 28.65 9.57
CA MET A 1 -12.07 28.13 8.44
C MET A 1 -10.84 27.45 9.03
N LEU A 2 -10.92 26.15 9.32
CA LEU A 2 -9.79 25.30 9.73
C LEU A 2 -10.05 23.91 9.14
N GLY A 3 -9.92 23.81 7.82
CA GLY A 3 -9.81 22.53 7.13
C GLY A 3 -8.33 22.27 6.86
N LEU A 4 -7.92 21.00 6.89
CA LEU A 4 -6.60 20.47 6.50
C LEU A 4 -5.59 20.14 7.62
N ARG A 5 -5.99 19.60 8.78
CA ARG A 5 -5.01 18.91 9.66
C ARG A 5 -5.38 17.53 10.22
N ASP A 6 -6.61 17.06 10.09
CA ASP A 6 -7.02 15.78 10.71
C ASP A 6 -6.86 14.54 9.83
N SER A 7 -6.55 14.65 8.54
CA SER A 7 -6.48 13.49 7.65
C SER A 7 -5.26 12.59 7.87
N GLU A 8 -4.19 13.10 8.48
CA GLU A 8 -3.01 12.30 8.87
C GLU A 8 -3.21 11.61 10.22
N ALA A 9 -3.95 12.26 11.14
CA ALA A 9 -4.18 11.75 12.48
C ALA A 9 -5.20 10.61 12.47
N SER A 10 -6.31 10.73 11.74
CA SER A 10 -7.38 9.72 11.77
C SER A 10 -6.96 8.37 11.20
N VAL A 11 -6.10 8.34 10.17
CA VAL A 11 -5.65 7.07 9.56
C VAL A 11 -4.59 6.40 10.44
N ARG A 12 -3.66 7.18 11.02
CA ARG A 12 -2.71 6.66 12.04
C ARG A 12 -3.43 6.24 13.32
N GLU A 13 -4.40 7.00 13.80
CA GLU A 13 -5.17 6.67 14.99
C GLU A 13 -6.09 5.47 14.78
N ALA A 14 -6.72 5.31 13.62
CA ALA A 14 -7.52 4.13 13.32
C ALA A 14 -6.66 2.85 13.34
N SER A 15 -5.47 2.88 12.73
CA SER A 15 -4.53 1.75 12.77
C SER A 15 -3.88 1.53 14.15
N ILE A 16 -3.70 2.58 14.97
CA ILE A 16 -3.08 2.46 16.31
C ILE A 16 -4.11 2.09 17.39
N GLN A 17 -5.36 2.52 17.30
CA GLN A 17 -6.41 2.20 18.28
C GLN A 17 -6.85 0.74 18.19
N GLU A 18 -6.80 0.12 17.02
CA GLU A 18 -7.16 -1.30 16.85
C GLU A 18 -6.11 -2.24 17.48
N CYS A 19 -4.89 -1.76 17.74
CA CYS A 19 -3.82 -2.51 18.40
C CYS A 19 -3.82 -2.45 19.94
N LYS A 20 -4.65 -1.59 20.58
CA LYS A 20 -4.67 -1.44 22.05
C LYS A 20 -5.73 -2.25 22.79
N GLY A 21 -6.61 -2.96 22.08
CA GLY A 21 -7.63 -3.82 22.68
C GLY A 21 -7.28 -5.30 22.57
N GLY A 22 -6.79 -5.87 23.66
CA GLY A 22 -6.48 -7.29 23.92
C GLY A 22 -6.93 -8.35 22.92
N SER A 23 -5.97 -9.21 22.57
CA SER A 23 -6.15 -10.51 21.90
C SER A 23 -6.63 -10.41 20.45
N VAL A 24 -5.69 -10.21 19.53
CA VAL A 24 -5.93 -10.38 18.09
C VAL A 24 -6.16 -11.86 17.81
N ALA A 25 -7.41 -12.30 18.00
CA ALA A 25 -7.91 -13.50 17.35
C ALA A 25 -7.71 -13.33 15.83
N PRO A 26 -7.57 -14.42 15.05
CA PRO A 26 -7.36 -14.38 13.60
C PRO A 26 -8.40 -13.52 12.81
N MET A 27 -9.53 -13.19 13.43
CA MET A 27 -10.54 -12.25 12.90
C MET A 27 -10.10 -10.77 12.83
N GLY A 28 -9.20 -10.32 13.71
CA GLY A 28 -8.72 -8.93 13.72
C GLY A 28 -7.82 -8.61 12.53
N HIS A 29 -7.02 -9.58 12.10
CA HIS A 29 -6.12 -9.42 10.96
C HIS A 29 -6.90 -9.21 9.65
N ALA A 30 -7.89 -10.07 9.37
CA ALA A 30 -8.71 -9.96 8.16
C ALA A 30 -9.52 -8.65 8.10
N ARG A 31 -9.99 -8.13 9.24
CA ARG A 31 -10.66 -6.82 9.31
C ARG A 31 -9.71 -5.66 9.04
N ALA A 32 -8.52 -5.68 9.63
CA ALA A 32 -7.51 -4.65 9.39
C ALA A 32 -7.10 -4.59 7.91
N VAL A 33 -6.91 -5.75 7.27
CA VAL A 33 -6.62 -5.83 5.83
C VAL A 33 -7.78 -5.27 5.01
N SER A 34 -9.01 -5.66 5.31
CA SER A 34 -10.20 -5.16 4.60
C SER A 34 -10.35 -3.64 4.72
N ALA A 35 -10.11 -3.07 5.90
CA ALA A 35 -10.14 -1.63 6.13
C ALA A 35 -9.06 -0.90 5.33
N LEU A 36 -7.82 -1.41 5.33
CA LEU A 36 -6.74 -0.83 4.52
C LEU A 36 -7.07 -0.86 3.02
N LEU A 37 -7.64 -1.96 2.50
CA LEU A 37 -8.03 -2.04 1.09
C LEU A 37 -9.10 -1.01 0.70
N GLN A 38 -10.01 -0.65 1.60
CA GLN A 38 -10.95 0.44 1.36
C GLN A 38 -10.24 1.80 1.30
N HIS A 39 -9.22 2.01 2.15
CA HIS A 39 -8.47 3.26 2.18
C HIS A 39 -7.51 3.44 0.99
N VAL A 40 -7.07 2.36 0.36
CA VAL A 40 -6.29 2.40 -0.89
C VAL A 40 -7.08 3.03 -2.05
N GLN A 41 -8.42 3.02 -2.00
CA GLN A 41 -9.29 3.65 -3.02
C GLN A 41 -9.89 5.00 -2.58
N HIS A 42 -9.36 5.59 -1.51
CA HIS A 42 -9.92 6.81 -0.94
C HIS A 42 -9.73 8.04 -1.86
N ALA A 43 -10.65 9.00 -1.77
CA ALA A 43 -10.61 10.22 -2.59
C ALA A 43 -9.33 11.06 -2.36
N TYR A 44 -8.83 11.09 -1.12
CA TYR A 44 -7.62 11.85 -0.77
C TYR A 44 -6.33 11.04 -0.99
N PRO A 45 -5.35 11.57 -1.75
CA PRO A 45 -4.08 10.88 -2.00
C PRO A 45 -3.30 10.52 -0.74
N ALA A 46 -3.28 11.39 0.27
CA ALA A 46 -2.60 11.13 1.54
C ALA A 46 -3.16 9.88 2.25
N THR A 47 -4.48 9.67 2.19
CA THR A 47 -5.12 8.48 2.76
C THR A 47 -4.73 7.21 2.00
N ARG A 48 -4.68 7.27 0.66
CA ARG A 48 -4.23 6.14 -0.16
C ARG A 48 -2.78 5.78 0.14
N GLN A 49 -1.91 6.79 0.21
CA GLN A 49 -0.49 6.64 0.54
C GLN A 49 -0.31 6.02 1.93
N ALA A 50 -1.03 6.51 2.95
CA ALA A 50 -0.95 5.98 4.31
C ALA A 50 -1.40 4.51 4.37
N ALA A 51 -2.45 4.16 3.63
CA ALA A 51 -2.91 2.78 3.53
C ALA A 51 -1.84 1.87 2.91
N LEU A 52 -1.22 2.30 1.80
CA LEU A 52 -0.12 1.58 1.15
C LEU A 52 1.11 1.42 2.05
N ALA A 53 1.44 2.44 2.85
CA ALA A 53 2.55 2.35 3.80
C ALA A 53 2.27 1.36 4.95
N ALA A 54 1.01 1.21 5.36
CA ALA A 54 0.63 0.29 6.43
C ALA A 54 0.50 -1.17 5.96
N LEU A 55 0.16 -1.40 4.69
CA LEU A 55 -0.12 -2.73 4.14
C LEU A 55 1.00 -3.76 4.36
N PRO A 56 2.29 -3.48 4.08
CA PRO A 56 3.37 -4.45 4.31
C PRO A 56 3.58 -4.83 5.77
N HIS A 57 3.18 -3.97 6.71
CA HIS A 57 3.29 -4.23 8.15
C HIS A 57 2.16 -5.12 8.67
N ILE A 58 0.97 -5.03 8.06
CA ILE A 58 -0.17 -5.87 8.41
C ILE A 58 -0.12 -7.19 7.65
N CYS A 59 0.16 -7.18 6.34
CA CYS A 59 0.32 -8.37 5.50
C CYS A 59 1.80 -8.61 5.16
N PRO A 60 2.61 -9.20 6.06
CA PRO A 60 3.96 -9.58 5.68
C PRO A 60 3.90 -10.68 4.61
N ALA A 61 4.53 -10.43 3.46
CA ALA A 61 4.68 -11.26 2.26
C ALA A 61 4.67 -12.79 2.46
N LYS A 62 5.27 -13.26 3.56
CA LYS A 62 5.49 -14.68 3.84
C LYS A 62 4.28 -15.39 4.45
N GLN A 63 3.34 -14.66 5.05
CA GLN A 63 2.35 -15.23 5.98
C GLN A 63 0.90 -15.08 5.53
N ASP A 64 0.60 -14.24 4.54
CA ASP A 64 -0.77 -14.09 4.04
C ASP A 64 -0.97 -14.87 2.72
N PRO A 65 -1.75 -15.96 2.71
CA PRO A 65 -2.15 -16.66 1.50
C PRO A 65 -3.21 -15.87 0.70
N HIS A 66 -3.86 -14.87 1.29
CA HIS A 66 -4.80 -14.00 0.63
C HIS A 66 -4.09 -12.75 0.09
N MET A 67 -3.57 -12.86 -1.13
CA MET A 67 -3.13 -11.75 -1.98
C MET A 67 -4.24 -10.75 -2.35
N SER A 68 -5.27 -10.56 -1.51
CA SER A 68 -6.35 -9.62 -1.78
C SER A 68 -5.88 -8.17 -1.91
N ALA A 69 -4.66 -7.84 -1.46
CA ALA A 69 -4.04 -6.54 -1.66
C ALA A 69 -3.40 -6.33 -3.04
N VAL A 70 -3.04 -7.39 -3.77
CA VAL A 70 -2.34 -7.29 -5.05
C VAL A 70 -3.16 -6.49 -6.08
N PRO A 71 -4.46 -6.76 -6.31
CA PRO A 71 -5.24 -5.98 -7.27
C PRO A 71 -5.35 -4.50 -6.89
N ALA A 72 -5.47 -4.19 -5.59
CA ALA A 72 -5.56 -2.82 -5.11
C ALA A 72 -4.24 -2.06 -5.31
N ILE A 73 -3.10 -2.70 -5.02
CA ILE A 73 -1.78 -2.10 -5.24
C ILE A 73 -1.54 -1.87 -6.73
N VAL A 74 -1.89 -2.82 -7.61
CA VAL A 74 -1.78 -2.66 -9.07
C VAL A 74 -2.54 -1.43 -9.56
N VAL A 75 -3.75 -1.17 -9.04
CA VAL A 75 -4.51 0.04 -9.38
C VAL A 75 -3.76 1.31 -8.95
N CYS A 76 -3.17 1.31 -7.75
CA CYS A 76 -2.41 2.45 -7.24
C CYS A 76 -1.06 2.69 -7.94
N LEU A 77 -0.51 1.70 -8.64
CA LEU A 77 0.64 1.93 -9.52
C LEU A 77 0.31 2.85 -10.70
N SER A 78 -0.96 2.97 -11.07
CA SER A 78 -1.44 3.90 -12.10
C SER A 78 -2.20 5.10 -11.52
N ASP A 79 -1.95 5.43 -10.24
CA ASP A 79 -2.62 6.55 -9.60
C ASP A 79 -2.24 7.91 -10.23
N THR A 80 -3.20 8.83 -10.26
CA THR A 80 -2.98 10.21 -10.72
C THR A 80 -1.93 10.96 -9.89
N ASP A 81 -1.81 10.63 -8.60
CA ASP A 81 -0.88 11.24 -7.68
C ASP A 81 0.45 10.46 -7.65
N TRP A 82 1.55 11.14 -7.97
CA TRP A 82 2.87 10.53 -8.04
C TRP A 82 3.36 9.98 -6.70
N ALA A 83 2.97 10.59 -5.57
CA ALA A 83 3.38 10.11 -4.26
C ALA A 83 2.69 8.78 -3.94
N VAL A 84 1.45 8.60 -4.39
CA VAL A 84 0.72 7.32 -4.30
C VAL A 84 1.39 6.27 -5.18
N ARG A 85 1.72 6.59 -6.45
CA ARG A 85 2.44 5.66 -7.35
C ARG A 85 3.76 5.19 -6.75
N ARG A 86 4.56 6.12 -6.23
CA ARG A 86 5.83 5.83 -5.56
C ARG A 86 5.65 4.89 -4.38
N GLU A 87 4.64 5.13 -3.54
CA GLU A 87 4.40 4.31 -2.36
C GLU A 87 3.85 2.93 -2.72
N ALA A 88 3.01 2.84 -3.76
CA ALA A 88 2.56 1.57 -4.31
C ALA A 88 3.74 0.72 -4.83
N ALA A 89 4.70 1.35 -5.52
CA ALA A 89 5.89 0.66 -6.00
C ALA A 89 6.75 0.11 -4.85
N LYS A 90 6.98 0.90 -3.79
CA LYS A 90 7.66 0.43 -2.58
C LYS A 90 6.92 -0.71 -1.89
N CYS A 91 5.60 -0.55 -1.72
CA CYS A 91 4.74 -1.57 -1.12
C CYS A 91 4.86 -2.89 -1.90
N ALA A 92 4.84 -2.83 -3.23
CA ALA A 92 5.04 -4.00 -4.09
C ALA A 92 6.40 -4.66 -3.81
N GLY A 93 7.52 -3.92 -3.83
CA GLY A 93 8.84 -4.48 -3.51
C GLY A 93 8.92 -5.16 -2.14
N MET A 94 8.25 -4.59 -1.13
CA MET A 94 8.20 -5.17 0.22
C MET A 94 7.35 -6.44 0.33
N LEU A 95 6.37 -6.63 -0.56
CA LEU A 95 5.53 -7.83 -0.61
C LEU A 95 6.24 -9.03 -1.27
N GLY A 96 7.40 -8.83 -1.91
CA GLY A 96 8.31 -9.89 -2.33
C GLY A 96 7.80 -10.80 -3.46
N ASP A 97 8.54 -11.89 -3.71
CA ASP A 97 8.50 -12.77 -4.90
C ASP A 97 7.17 -13.45 -5.24
N ARG A 98 6.12 -13.21 -4.45
CA ARG A 98 4.79 -13.78 -4.70
C ARG A 98 3.91 -12.88 -5.58
N LEU A 99 4.46 -11.83 -6.18
CA LEU A 99 3.66 -10.93 -6.99
C LEU A 99 3.33 -11.54 -8.35
N GLU A 100 2.07 -11.38 -8.76
CA GLU A 100 1.59 -11.82 -10.06
C GLU A 100 2.27 -11.08 -11.22
N GLU A 101 2.31 -11.70 -12.40
CA GLU A 101 2.87 -11.12 -13.62
C GLU A 101 2.37 -9.70 -13.92
N ARG A 102 1.10 -9.43 -13.60
CA ARG A 102 0.47 -8.12 -13.78
C ARG A 102 1.14 -7.02 -12.95
N MET A 103 1.61 -7.34 -11.74
CA MET A 103 2.35 -6.39 -10.91
C MET A 103 3.74 -6.10 -11.49
N MET A 104 4.43 -7.13 -11.98
CA MET A 104 5.72 -6.94 -12.66
C MET A 104 5.58 -6.06 -13.91
N GLN A 105 4.54 -6.27 -14.71
CA GLN A 105 4.23 -5.42 -15.87
C GLN A 105 3.95 -3.97 -15.46
N ALA A 106 3.16 -3.76 -14.40
CA ALA A 106 2.87 -2.42 -13.90
C ALA A 106 4.12 -1.70 -13.35
N LEU A 107 4.97 -2.40 -12.59
CA LEU A 107 6.25 -1.87 -12.12
C LEU A 107 7.21 -1.56 -13.28
N ASN A 108 7.22 -2.39 -14.32
CA ASN A 108 8.04 -2.13 -15.50
C ASN A 108 7.59 -0.87 -16.25
N GLY A 109 6.28 -0.63 -16.34
CA GLY A 109 5.73 0.61 -16.91
C GLY A 109 6.12 1.86 -16.11
N LEU A 110 6.28 1.74 -14.79
CA LEU A 110 6.71 2.84 -13.92
C LEU A 110 8.20 3.20 -14.06
N LEU A 111 9.02 2.38 -14.75
CA LEU A 111 10.41 2.74 -15.01
C LEU A 111 10.54 3.96 -15.93
N GLU A 112 9.51 4.22 -16.74
CA GLU A 112 9.40 5.37 -17.64
C GLU A 112 8.49 6.47 -17.08
N ASP A 113 8.15 6.41 -15.79
CA ASP A 113 7.31 7.43 -15.15
C ASP A 113 7.97 8.82 -15.24
N GLU A 114 7.15 9.84 -15.50
CA GLU A 114 7.60 11.23 -15.61
C GLU A 114 8.24 11.74 -14.32
N GLU A 115 7.85 11.17 -13.17
CA GLU A 115 8.40 11.50 -11.87
C GLU A 115 9.58 10.59 -11.53
N ALA A 116 10.77 11.16 -11.42
CA ALA A 116 12.02 10.43 -11.18
C ALA A 116 11.97 9.60 -9.88
N HIS A 117 11.30 10.11 -8.84
CA HIS A 117 11.13 9.38 -7.59
C HIS A 117 10.29 8.11 -7.73
N VAL A 118 9.33 8.11 -8.65
CA VAL A 118 8.48 6.95 -8.94
C VAL A 118 9.29 5.91 -9.71
N ALA A 119 10.02 6.32 -10.75
CA ALA A 119 10.89 5.43 -11.52
C ALA A 119 11.97 4.77 -10.66
N GLU A 120 12.59 5.52 -9.75
CA GLU A 120 13.56 4.96 -8.80
C GLU A 120 12.93 3.93 -7.86
N ALA A 121 11.72 4.21 -7.35
CA ALA A 121 11.00 3.28 -6.49
C ALA A 121 10.65 1.98 -7.23
N ALA A 122 10.19 2.08 -8.47
CA ALA A 122 9.90 0.92 -9.32
C ALA A 122 11.14 0.08 -9.60
N LYS A 123 12.28 0.71 -9.92
CA LYS A 123 13.56 0.02 -10.09
C LYS A 123 13.98 -0.74 -8.83
N LYS A 124 13.90 -0.10 -7.67
CA LYS A 124 14.22 -0.74 -6.38
C LYS A 124 13.27 -1.91 -6.08
N ALA A 125 11.98 -1.74 -6.36
CA ALA A 125 11.00 -2.79 -6.18
C ALA A 125 11.33 -4.01 -7.05
N LEU A 126 11.62 -3.81 -8.34
CA LEU A 126 12.04 -4.89 -9.24
C LEU A 126 13.33 -5.58 -8.76
N GLN A 127 14.31 -4.83 -8.23
CA GLN A 127 15.52 -5.41 -7.65
C GLN A 127 15.28 -6.24 -6.39
N GLN A 128 14.18 -5.99 -5.67
CA GLN A 128 13.81 -6.75 -4.47
C GLN A 128 13.02 -8.02 -4.78
N LEU A 129 12.53 -8.16 -6.03
CA LEU A 129 11.71 -9.29 -6.50
C LEU A 129 12.52 -10.35 -7.26
N VAL A 130 13.82 -10.15 -7.46
CA VAL A 130 14.75 -11.01 -8.20
C VAL A 130 15.83 -11.53 -7.26
#